data_AF-A0A093XVA1-F1
#
_entry.id   AF-A0A093XVA1-F1
#
_cell.length_a   1.000
_cell.length_b   1.000
_cell.length_c   1.000
_cell.angle_alpha   90.00
_cell.angle_beta   90.00
_cell.angle_gamma   90.00
#
_symmetry.space_group_name_H-M   'P 1'
#
loop_
_entity.id
_entity.type
_entity.pdbx_description
1 polymer ?
#
loop_
_entity_poly.entity_id
_entity_poly.type
_entity_poly.pdbx_seq_one_letter_code
_entity_poly.pdbx_strand_id
1 'polypeptide(L)'
;MSIAFTRCGNALHRVVARSAYSPCAARSYSSYVFQENDIVLVQKKTDPSAKKILSKPLRPGKRLNTGLGHIDHESIIGQAPRAILSTESGKGAYRIYRPTLGEYTNLTSRIVTPVYPADANLIVSLLDLNPTVPDPSSSSPSPPLEIFEAGTGHGALTLHLARAIHAANPAPPPLPSRAPSVRSP
;
A
#
# COMPACT_ATOMS: atom_id res chain seq x y z
N MET A 1 -25.28 11.56 -31.71
CA MET A 1 -23.97 12.16 -32.10
C MET A 1 -24.18 12.90 -33.40
N SER A 2 -24.25 14.23 -33.36
CA SER A 2 -24.41 15.04 -34.58
C SER A 2 -23.07 15.19 -35.29
N ILE A 3 -23.03 14.83 -36.57
CA ILE A 3 -21.85 14.93 -37.43
C ILE A 3 -21.91 16.30 -38.12
N ALA A 4 -20.91 17.14 -37.90
CA ALA A 4 -20.76 18.41 -38.61
C ALA A 4 -19.51 18.34 -39.49
N PHE A 5 -19.66 18.69 -40.77
CA PHE A 5 -18.57 18.86 -41.73
C PHE A 5 -18.49 20.34 -42.12
N THR A 6 -17.31 20.93 -42.02
CA THR A 6 -17.04 22.28 -42.54
C THR A 6 -16.12 22.16 -43.75
N ARG A 7 -16.53 22.76 -44.87
CA ARG A 7 -15.84 22.67 -46.16
C ARG A 7 -14.88 23.84 -46.32
N CYS A 8 -13.58 23.58 -46.45
CA CYS A 8 -12.60 24.56 -46.90
C CYS A 8 -11.89 23.96 -48.13
N GLY A 9 -12.27 24.43 -49.32
CA GLY A 9 -11.71 23.95 -50.59
C GLY A 9 -12.15 22.55 -51.05
N ASN A 10 -11.35 21.94 -51.93
CA ASN A 10 -11.63 20.66 -52.61
C ASN A 10 -11.15 19.40 -51.85
N ALA A 11 -10.67 19.53 -50.61
CA ALA A 11 -10.25 18.41 -49.79
C ALA A 11 -11.19 18.23 -48.59
N LEU A 12 -11.79 17.04 -48.47
CA LEU A 12 -12.57 16.65 -47.29
C LEU A 12 -11.61 16.18 -46.19
N HIS A 13 -11.28 17.07 -45.25
CA HIS A 13 -10.55 16.68 -44.04
C HIS A 13 -11.54 16.21 -42.97
N ARG A 14 -11.42 14.94 -42.56
CA ARG A 14 -12.12 14.41 -41.38
C ARG A 14 -11.49 15.04 -40.14
N VAL A 15 -12.12 16.09 -39.62
CA VAL A 15 -11.76 16.64 -38.31
C VAL A 15 -12.33 15.71 -37.25
N VAL A 16 -11.53 14.73 -36.83
CA VAL A 16 -11.78 14.01 -35.59
C VAL A 16 -11.53 15.02 -34.48
N ALA A 17 -12.61 15.51 -33.87
CA ALA A 17 -12.53 16.28 -32.63
C ALA A 17 -11.63 15.49 -31.68
N ARG A 18 -10.52 16.10 -31.25
CA ARG A 18 -9.65 15.54 -30.23
C ARG A 18 -10.52 15.33 -29.00
N SER A 19 -11.03 14.10 -28.85
CA SER A 19 -11.62 13.63 -27.61
C SER A 19 -10.62 14.00 -26.54
N ALA A 20 -11.07 14.81 -25.58
CA ALA A 20 -10.28 15.16 -24.43
C ALA A 20 -9.83 13.84 -23.79
N TYR A 21 -8.60 13.43 -24.08
CA TYR A 21 -7.89 12.53 -23.21
C TYR A 21 -7.75 13.31 -21.92
N SER A 22 -8.75 13.15 -21.06
CA SER A 22 -8.63 13.44 -19.64
C SER A 22 -7.30 12.82 -19.22
N PRO A 23 -6.36 13.57 -18.62
CA PRO A 23 -5.13 13.00 -18.09
C PRO A 23 -5.50 12.15 -16.86
N CYS A 24 -6.22 11.06 -17.08
CA CYS A 24 -6.50 10.03 -16.11
C CYS A 24 -5.23 9.19 -16.00
N ALA A 25 -4.26 9.70 -15.23
CA ALA A 25 -3.33 8.93 -14.40
C ALA A 25 -2.18 9.81 -13.89
N ALA A 26 -2.49 10.89 -13.16
CA ALA A 26 -1.64 11.13 -12.00
C ALA A 26 -1.89 9.92 -11.07
N ARG A 27 -1.06 8.88 -11.16
CA ARG A 27 -1.11 7.75 -10.22
C ARG A 27 -1.06 8.36 -8.82
N SER A 28 -2.12 8.21 -8.03
CA SER A 28 -2.18 8.69 -6.64
C SER A 28 -1.06 8.12 -5.75
N TYR A 29 -0.29 7.14 -6.24
CA TYR A 29 0.94 6.67 -5.62
C TYR A 29 2.11 7.68 -5.66
N SER A 30 2.04 8.75 -6.46
CA SER A 30 3.18 9.64 -6.69
C SER A 30 3.46 10.64 -5.55
N SER A 31 2.51 10.89 -4.65
CA SER A 31 2.67 11.91 -3.59
C SER A 31 2.90 11.33 -2.20
N TYR A 32 2.87 10.01 -2.03
CA TYR A 32 3.07 9.45 -0.71
C TYR A 32 4.51 9.65 -0.24
N VAL A 33 4.62 10.10 1.01
CA VAL A 33 5.84 10.18 1.78
C VAL A 33 5.68 9.31 3.03
N PHE A 34 6.77 8.72 3.49
CA PHE A 34 6.75 7.96 4.74
C PHE A 34 6.45 8.90 5.91
N GLN A 35 5.58 8.45 6.81
CA GLN A 35 5.17 9.17 8.01
C GLN A 35 5.66 8.45 9.26
N GLU A 36 5.46 9.09 10.40
CA GLU A 36 5.65 8.43 11.69
C GLU A 36 4.74 7.19 11.79
N ASN A 37 5.23 6.15 12.46
CA ASN A 37 4.63 4.83 12.63
C ASN A 37 4.54 3.95 11.37
N ASP A 38 4.95 4.44 10.20
CA ASP A 38 5.09 3.59 9.03
C ASP A 38 6.18 2.54 9.21
N ILE A 39 6.05 1.43 8.49
CA ILE A 39 7.07 0.38 8.41
C ILE A 39 7.70 0.44 7.03
N VAL A 40 9.03 0.44 6.99
CA VAL A 40 9.82 0.65 5.78
C VAL A 40 10.71 -0.54 5.52
N LEU A 41 10.79 -0.92 4.25
CA LEU A 41 11.71 -1.93 3.77
C LEU A 41 12.96 -1.25 3.21
N VAL A 42 14.12 -1.64 3.71
CA VAL A 42 15.41 -1.08 3.33
C VAL A 42 16.21 -2.13 2.57
N GLN A 43 16.68 -1.78 1.38
CA GLN A 43 17.48 -2.64 0.51
C GLN A 43 18.79 -1.96 0.15
N LYS A 44 19.90 -2.69 0.09
CA LYS A 44 21.18 -2.11 -0.32
C LYS A 44 21.11 -1.67 -1.79
N LYS A 45 21.59 -0.46 -2.09
CA LYS A 45 21.56 0.09 -3.47
C LYS A 45 22.47 -0.68 -4.42
N THR A 46 23.66 -1.06 -3.93
CA THR A 46 24.71 -1.70 -4.75
C THR A 46 24.43 -3.17 -5.03
N ASP A 47 23.73 -3.84 -4.12
CA ASP A 47 23.46 -5.27 -4.20
C ASP A 47 21.97 -5.50 -3.87
N PRO A 48 21.12 -5.67 -4.89
CA PRO A 48 19.70 -5.93 -4.68
C PRO A 48 19.42 -7.33 -4.11
N SER A 49 20.36 -8.27 -4.23
CA SER A 49 20.25 -9.63 -3.70
C SER A 49 20.60 -9.70 -2.21
N ALA A 50 21.22 -8.65 -1.67
CA ALA A 50 21.50 -8.55 -0.24
C ALA A 50 20.22 -8.67 0.60
N LYS A 51 20.38 -9.18 1.82
CA LYS A 51 19.28 -9.33 2.78
C LYS A 51 18.54 -7.99 2.96
N LYS A 52 17.25 -8.01 2.65
CA LYS A 52 16.34 -6.88 2.90
C LYS A 52 16.13 -6.72 4.41
N ILE A 53 16.06 -5.48 4.87
CA ILE A 53 15.87 -5.14 6.28
C ILE A 53 14.50 -4.51 6.44
N LEU A 54 13.67 -5.06 7.31
CA LEU A 54 12.38 -4.47 7.67
C LEU A 54 12.59 -3.58 8.91
N SER A 55 12.12 -2.33 8.85
CA SER A 55 12.19 -1.43 9.99
C SER A 55 11.20 -1.84 11.09
N LYS A 56 11.43 -1.36 12.30
CA LYS A 56 10.33 -1.17 13.26
C LYS A 56 9.50 0.05 12.84
N PRO A 57 8.30 0.27 13.40
CA PRO A 57 7.54 1.50 13.15
C PRO A 57 8.43 2.74 13.32
N LEU A 58 8.40 3.63 12.31
CA LEU A 58 9.20 4.85 12.31
C LEU A 58 8.81 5.73 13.49
N ARG A 59 9.80 6.29 14.18
CA ARG A 59 9.64 7.14 15.36
C ARG A 59 10.82 8.10 15.41
N PRO A 60 10.61 9.41 15.61
CA PRO A 60 11.69 10.37 15.79
C PRO A 60 12.68 9.94 16.87
N GLY A 61 13.98 10.20 16.67
CA GLY A 61 15.07 9.81 17.59
C GLY A 61 15.36 8.30 17.67
N LYS A 62 14.70 7.46 16.86
CA LYS A 62 15.04 6.03 16.72
C LYS A 62 15.86 5.79 15.45
N ARG A 63 16.56 4.66 15.44
CA ARG A 63 17.54 4.30 14.42
C ARG A 63 17.26 2.92 13.83
N LEU A 64 17.50 2.79 12.54
CA LEU A 64 17.52 1.52 11.82
C LEU A 64 18.97 1.06 11.65
N ASN A 65 19.29 -0.07 12.28
CA ASN A 65 20.63 -0.65 12.17
C ASN A 65 20.77 -1.41 10.85
N THR A 66 21.90 -1.18 10.19
CA THR A 66 22.30 -1.86 8.96
C THR A 66 23.65 -2.55 9.18
N GLY A 67 24.08 -3.41 8.26
CA GLY A 67 25.41 -4.03 8.34
C GLY A 67 26.59 -3.06 8.19
N LEU A 68 26.36 -1.82 7.70
CA LEU A 68 27.42 -0.83 7.41
C LEU A 68 27.31 0.45 8.26
N GLY A 69 26.47 0.43 9.30
CA GLY A 69 26.15 1.60 10.13
C GLY A 69 24.66 1.66 10.45
N HIS A 70 24.12 2.86 10.63
CA HIS A 70 22.69 3.06 10.89
C HIS A 70 22.12 4.18 10.02
N ILE A 71 20.79 4.22 9.94
CA ILE A 71 19.99 5.26 9.30
C ILE A 71 19.01 5.79 10.35
N ASP A 72 19.03 7.09 10.63
CA ASP A 72 18.08 7.70 11.57
C ASP A 72 16.68 7.74 10.97
N HIS A 73 15.65 7.44 11.78
CA HIS A 73 14.27 7.41 11.30
C HIS A 73 13.79 8.76 10.77
N GLU A 74 14.28 9.86 11.34
CA GLU A 74 14.02 11.23 10.88
C GLU A 74 14.53 11.51 9.46
N SER A 75 15.55 10.79 8.98
CA SER A 75 15.98 10.86 7.58
C SER A 75 15.04 10.12 6.61
N ILE A 76 14.21 9.21 7.12
CA ILE A 76 13.26 8.40 6.35
C ILE A 76 11.89 9.09 6.30
N ILE A 77 11.46 9.68 7.41
CA ILE A 77 10.19 10.41 7.50
C ILE A 77 10.21 11.58 6.51
N GLY A 78 9.13 11.77 5.76
CA GLY A 78 9.02 12.77 4.70
C GLY A 78 9.62 12.36 3.36
N GLN A 79 10.31 11.21 3.27
CA GLN A 79 10.86 10.73 2.00
C GLN A 79 9.83 9.96 1.18
N ALA A 80 9.96 10.05 -0.14
CA ALA A 80 9.17 9.24 -1.05
C ALA A 80 9.72 7.79 -1.14
N PRO A 81 8.86 6.80 -1.45
CA PRO A 81 9.32 5.47 -1.82
C PRO A 81 10.39 5.52 -2.91
N ARG A 82 11.38 4.65 -2.81
CA ARG A 82 12.57 4.52 -3.68
C ARG A 82 13.62 5.62 -3.52
N ALA A 83 13.47 6.53 -2.56
CA ALA A 83 14.55 7.44 -2.16
C ALA A 83 15.80 6.66 -1.72
N ILE A 84 16.96 7.27 -1.92
CA ILE A 84 18.25 6.69 -1.54
C ILE A 84 18.75 7.43 -0.30
N LEU A 85 19.05 6.68 0.74
CA LEU A 85 19.60 7.19 1.99
C LEU A 85 21.00 6.61 2.19
N SER A 86 21.91 7.47 2.63
CA SER A 86 23.25 7.06 3.07
C SER A 86 23.23 6.76 4.56
N THR A 87 24.05 5.81 5.00
CA THR A 87 24.32 5.62 6.43
C THR A 87 25.09 6.81 6.98
N GLU A 88 25.01 7.02 8.30
CA GLU A 88 25.78 8.06 9.01
C GLU A 88 27.27 8.01 8.67
N SER A 89 27.85 6.81 8.59
CA SER A 89 29.25 6.57 8.21
C SER A 89 29.61 6.90 6.75
N GLY A 90 28.62 7.20 5.89
CA GLY A 90 28.78 7.42 4.44
C GLY A 90 29.14 6.17 3.61
N LYS A 91 29.42 5.03 4.27
CA LYS A 91 29.90 3.80 3.60
C LYS A 91 28.80 2.96 2.95
N GLY A 92 27.55 3.11 3.40
CA GLY A 92 26.41 2.34 2.90
C GLY A 92 25.35 3.22 2.24
N ALA A 93 24.92 2.85 1.04
CA ALA A 93 23.76 3.46 0.37
C ALA A 93 22.62 2.45 0.28
N TYR A 94 21.44 2.86 0.75
CA TYR A 94 20.25 2.02 0.81
C TYR A 94 19.07 2.70 0.13
N ARG A 95 18.19 1.91 -0.46
CA ARG A 95 16.93 2.36 -1.05
C ARG A 95 15.77 1.90 -0.18
N ILE A 96 14.84 2.82 0.08
CA ILE A 96 13.66 2.57 0.90
C ILE A 96 12.44 2.21 0.04
N TYR A 97 11.60 1.31 0.53
CA TYR A 97 10.37 0.87 -0.13
C TYR A 97 9.25 0.67 0.88
N ARG A 98 8.02 0.67 0.40
CA ARG A 98 6.90 0.12 1.17
C ARG A 98 7.00 -1.41 1.16
N PRO A 99 6.95 -2.08 2.32
CA PRO A 99 6.93 -3.52 2.36
C PRO A 99 5.63 -4.05 1.75
N THR A 100 5.75 -5.12 0.96
CA THR A 100 4.58 -5.94 0.61
C THR A 100 4.14 -6.77 1.82
N LEU A 101 2.90 -7.28 1.81
CA LEU A 101 2.42 -8.17 2.87
C LEU A 101 3.33 -9.40 3.04
N GLY A 102 3.79 -9.99 1.94
CA GLY A 102 4.67 -11.15 2.00
C GLY A 102 6.07 -10.83 2.53
N GLU A 103 6.61 -9.65 2.22
CA GLU A 103 7.88 -9.19 2.81
C GLU A 103 7.72 -8.90 4.30
N TYR A 104 6.60 -8.28 4.70
CA TYR A 104 6.29 -8.01 6.10
C TYR A 104 6.25 -9.31 6.92
N THR A 105 5.48 -10.32 6.48
CA THR A 105 5.38 -11.59 7.20
C THR A 105 6.70 -12.36 7.20
N ASN A 106 7.44 -12.37 6.09
CA ASN A 106 8.72 -13.11 6.00
C ASN A 106 9.85 -12.50 6.82
N LEU A 107 9.93 -11.17 6.89
CA LEU A 107 11.04 -10.44 7.52
C LEU A 107 10.76 -10.06 8.98
N THR A 108 9.49 -10.08 9.41
CA THR A 108 9.15 -9.93 10.82
C THR A 108 9.81 -11.06 11.63
N SER A 109 10.32 -10.72 12.82
CA SER A 109 10.96 -11.68 13.72
C SER A 109 9.99 -12.81 14.08
N ARG A 110 10.48 -14.05 14.02
CA ARG A 110 9.65 -15.26 14.17
C ARG A 110 9.85 -15.83 15.56
N ILE A 111 8.74 -16.08 16.24
CA ILE A 111 8.71 -16.84 17.50
C ILE A 111 8.23 -18.28 17.23
N VAL A 112 7.48 -18.46 16.14
CA VAL A 112 6.90 -19.73 15.69
C VAL A 112 7.07 -19.88 14.18
N THR A 113 6.83 -21.09 13.65
CA THR A 113 6.87 -21.35 12.22
C THR A 113 5.71 -20.65 11.49
N PRO A 114 5.97 -19.76 10.52
CA PRO A 114 4.91 -19.09 9.76
C PRO A 114 4.43 -19.95 8.59
N VAL A 115 3.17 -19.72 8.17
CA VAL A 115 2.73 -20.07 6.81
C VAL A 115 3.33 -19.04 5.85
N TYR A 116 4.10 -19.49 4.87
CA TYR A 116 4.78 -18.59 3.93
C TYR A 116 3.78 -17.94 2.97
N PRO A 117 4.09 -16.76 2.41
CA PRO A 117 3.16 -16.01 1.56
C PRO A 117 2.65 -16.78 0.34
N ALA A 118 3.47 -17.66 -0.26
CA ALA A 118 3.05 -18.48 -1.39
C ALA A 118 1.93 -19.44 -0.98
N ASP A 119 2.13 -20.18 0.11
CA ASP A 119 1.16 -21.13 0.65
C ASP A 119 -0.08 -20.42 1.19
N ALA A 120 0.10 -19.29 1.89
CA ALA A 120 -1.02 -18.48 2.40
C ALA A 120 -1.92 -17.97 1.27
N ASN A 121 -1.34 -17.47 0.17
CA ASN A 121 -2.11 -17.07 -1.01
C ASN A 121 -2.84 -18.26 -1.64
N LEU A 122 -2.18 -19.43 -1.72
CA LEU A 122 -2.80 -20.63 -2.27
C LEU A 122 -3.99 -21.10 -1.42
N ILE A 123 -3.81 -21.19 -0.10
CA ILE A 123 -4.90 -21.54 0.85
C ILE A 123 -6.08 -20.60 0.67
N VAL A 124 -5.84 -19.28 0.70
CA VAL A 124 -6.90 -18.27 0.52
C VAL A 124 -7.60 -18.41 -0.83
N SER A 125 -6.86 -18.69 -1.90
CA SER A 125 -7.44 -18.90 -3.23
C SER A 125 -8.31 -20.17 -3.29
N LEU A 126 -7.92 -21.23 -2.57
CA LEU A 126 -8.67 -22.50 -2.53
C LEU A 126 -9.93 -22.41 -1.66
N LEU A 127 -10.01 -21.46 -0.74
CA LEU A 127 -11.22 -21.21 0.06
C LEU A 127 -12.37 -20.59 -0.74
N ASP A 128 -12.11 -20.13 -1.99
CA ASP A 128 -13.10 -19.51 -2.88
C ASP A 128 -13.98 -18.45 -2.17
N LEU A 129 -13.31 -17.55 -1.44
CA LEU A 129 -13.96 -16.51 -0.66
C LEU A 129 -14.57 -15.46 -1.59
N ASN A 130 -15.90 -15.32 -1.51
CA ASN A 130 -16.67 -14.35 -2.28
C ASN A 130 -17.37 -13.34 -1.35
N PRO A 131 -16.61 -12.47 -0.66
CA PRO A 131 -17.16 -11.50 0.28
C PRO A 131 -18.05 -10.47 -0.43
N THR A 132 -19.20 -10.18 0.17
CA THR A 132 -20.10 -9.11 -0.26
C THR A 132 -20.19 -8.05 0.83
N VAL A 133 -20.35 -6.78 0.44
CA VAL A 133 -20.63 -5.70 1.39
C VAL A 133 -22.03 -5.92 1.95
N PRO A 134 -22.21 -6.00 3.27
CA PRO A 134 -23.54 -6.10 3.86
C PRO A 134 -24.39 -4.90 3.45
N ASP A 135 -25.50 -5.14 2.75
CA ASP A 135 -26.47 -4.10 2.42
C ASP A 135 -27.54 -4.03 3.52
N PRO A 136 -27.53 -2.99 4.37
CA PRO A 136 -28.51 -2.84 5.44
C PRO A 136 -29.93 -2.55 4.92
N SER A 137 -30.08 -2.21 3.64
CA SER A 137 -31.36 -1.89 3.00
C SER A 137 -31.98 -3.06 2.23
N SER A 138 -31.23 -4.16 2.04
CA SER A 138 -31.72 -5.34 1.34
C SER A 138 -32.78 -6.07 2.18
N SER A 139 -33.92 -6.39 1.55
CA SER A 139 -34.97 -7.23 2.14
C SER A 139 -34.53 -8.67 2.41
N SER A 140 -33.41 -9.09 1.81
CA SER A 140 -32.81 -10.41 1.94
C SER A 140 -31.30 -10.25 2.15
N PRO A 141 -30.83 -10.19 3.42
CA PRO A 141 -29.41 -10.08 3.71
C PRO A 141 -28.67 -11.35 3.25
N SER A 142 -27.46 -11.18 2.71
CA SER A 142 -26.56 -12.30 2.44
C SER A 142 -26.19 -13.01 3.75
N PRO A 143 -26.05 -14.36 3.75
CA PRO A 143 -25.61 -15.07 4.94
C PRO A 143 -24.22 -14.57 5.39
N PRO A 144 -23.94 -14.54 6.71
CA PRO A 144 -22.63 -14.13 7.21
C PRO A 144 -21.55 -15.09 6.72
N LEU A 145 -20.42 -14.52 6.26
CA LEU A 145 -19.22 -15.28 5.96
C LEU A 145 -18.38 -15.39 7.24
N GLU A 146 -18.27 -16.59 7.77
CA GLU A 146 -17.49 -16.88 8.97
C GLU A 146 -16.28 -17.72 8.61
N ILE A 147 -15.10 -17.32 9.10
CA ILE A 147 -13.84 -18.01 8.85
C ILE A 147 -13.24 -18.40 10.20
N PHE A 148 -13.04 -19.69 10.40
CA PHE A 148 -12.39 -20.22 11.59
C PHE A 148 -10.92 -20.56 11.29
N GLU A 149 -10.00 -19.82 11.90
CA GLU A 149 -8.57 -20.12 11.89
C GLU A 149 -8.16 -20.61 13.29
N ALA A 150 -7.63 -21.84 13.39
CA ALA A 150 -7.13 -22.39 14.64
C ALA A 150 -5.61 -22.50 14.62
N GLY A 151 -5.00 -21.84 15.61
CA GLY A 151 -3.57 -21.60 15.69
C GLY A 151 -3.17 -20.35 14.90
N THR A 152 -3.37 -19.16 15.49
CA THR A 152 -2.96 -17.88 14.86
C THR A 152 -1.46 -17.87 14.55
N GLY A 153 -0.64 -18.47 15.42
CA GLY A 153 0.80 -18.61 15.22
C GLY A 153 1.49 -17.27 14.94
N HIS A 154 2.16 -17.17 13.79
CA HIS A 154 2.82 -15.94 13.33
C HIS A 154 1.84 -14.88 12.78
N GLY A 155 0.56 -15.21 12.61
CA GLY A 155 -0.47 -14.35 12.04
C GLY A 155 -0.34 -14.13 10.52
N ALA A 156 0.53 -14.88 9.84
CA ALA A 156 0.73 -14.72 8.41
C ALA A 156 -0.54 -15.06 7.61
N LEU A 157 -1.17 -16.20 7.91
CA LEU A 157 -2.41 -16.62 7.26
C LEU A 157 -3.56 -15.68 7.63
N THR A 158 -3.71 -15.32 8.91
CA THR A 158 -4.64 -14.29 9.40
C THR A 158 -4.60 -13.00 8.58
N LEU A 159 -3.41 -12.45 8.32
CA LEU A 159 -3.27 -11.22 7.53
C LEU A 159 -3.68 -11.40 6.06
N HIS A 160 -3.44 -12.58 5.48
CA HIS A 160 -3.87 -12.88 4.11
C HIS A 160 -5.39 -13.05 4.02
N LEU A 161 -6.00 -13.71 5.00
CA LEU A 161 -7.46 -13.83 5.14
C LEU A 161 -8.10 -12.45 5.30
N ALA A 162 -7.58 -11.61 6.21
CA ALA A 162 -8.06 -10.24 6.43
C ALA A 162 -8.03 -9.40 5.15
N ARG A 163 -6.96 -9.54 4.34
CA ARG A 163 -6.87 -8.88 3.03
C ARG A 163 -7.92 -9.40 2.04
N ALA A 164 -8.20 -10.70 2.03
CA ALA A 164 -9.20 -11.30 1.14
C ALA A 164 -10.62 -10.85 1.47
N ILE A 165 -10.97 -10.79 2.76
CA ILE A 165 -12.30 -10.36 3.20
C ILE A 165 -12.46 -8.83 3.32
N HIS A 166 -11.41 -8.05 3.03
CA HIS A 166 -11.44 -6.59 3.14
C HIS A 166 -12.59 -5.95 2.34
N ALA A 167 -12.98 -6.55 1.21
CA ALA A 167 -14.08 -6.09 0.39
C ALA A 167 -15.47 -6.20 1.06
N ALA A 168 -15.62 -7.01 2.11
CA ALA A 168 -16.85 -7.06 2.91
C ALA A 168 -16.95 -5.93 3.95
N ASN A 169 -15.91 -5.11 4.14
CA ASN A 169 -15.97 -4.00 5.09
C ASN A 169 -17.02 -2.97 4.63
N PRO A 170 -17.89 -2.49 5.52
CA PRO A 170 -18.79 -1.39 5.20
C PRO A 170 -17.99 -0.12 4.88
N ALA A 171 -18.62 0.80 4.15
CA ALA A 171 -18.01 2.09 3.87
C ALA A 171 -17.60 2.78 5.19
N PRO A 172 -16.41 3.41 5.24
CA PRO A 172 -15.99 4.14 6.43
C PRO A 172 -17.03 5.23 6.75
N PRO A 173 -17.31 5.49 8.03
CA PRO A 173 -18.22 6.56 8.41
C PRO A 173 -17.71 7.91 7.87
N PRO A 174 -18.61 8.86 7.56
CA PRO A 174 -18.20 10.18 7.10
C PRO A 174 -17.27 10.83 8.13
N LEU A 175 -16.20 11.48 7.65
CA LEU A 175 -15.28 12.19 8.52
C LEU A 175 -16.05 13.31 9.27
N PRO A 176 -15.84 13.47 10.58
CA PRO A 176 -16.47 14.55 11.32
C PRO A 176 -16.03 15.90 10.73
N SER A 177 -16.96 16.85 10.66
CA SER A 177 -16.65 18.21 10.19
C SER A 177 -15.54 18.80 11.05
N ARG A 178 -14.48 19.32 10.42
CA ARG A 178 -13.39 20.02 11.12
C ARG A 178 -13.99 21.10 12.02
N ALA A 179 -13.72 21.04 13.32
CA ALA A 179 -14.15 22.06 14.25
C ALA A 179 -13.62 23.43 13.78
N PRO A 180 -14.43 24.51 13.85
CA PRO A 180 -13.95 25.84 13.51
C PRO A 180 -12.72 26.15 14.36
N SER A 181 -11.65 26.61 13.70
CA SER A 181 -10.44 27.06 14.40
C SER A 181 -10.84 28.16 15.37
N VAL A 182 -10.83 27.86 16.67
CA VAL A 182 -10.93 28.88 17.71
C VAL A 182 -9.69 29.76 17.51
N ARG A 183 -9.90 30.96 16.97
CA ARG A 183 -8.85 31.99 16.99
C ARG A 183 -8.69 32.35 18.46
N SER A 184 -7.60 31.91 19.07
CA SER A 184 -7.19 32.41 20.38
C SER A 184 -6.97 33.93 20.27
N PRO A 185 -7.48 34.73 21.23
CA PRO A 185 -7.34 36.17 21.24
C PRO A 185 -5.88 36.63 21.36
#